data_AF-A0A0M1N0U8-F1
#
_entry.id   AF-A0A0M1N0U8-F1
#
_cell.length_a   1.000
_cell.length_b   1.000
_cell.length_c   1.000
_cell.angle_alpha   90.00
_cell.angle_beta   90.00
_cell.angle_gamma   90.00
#
_symmetry.space_group_name_H-M   'P 1'
#
loop_
_entity.id
_entity.type
_entity.pdbx_description
1 polymer ?
#
loop_
_entity_poly.entity_id
_entity_poly.type
_entity_poly.pdbx_seq_one_letter_code
_entity_poly.pdbx_strand_id
1 'polypeptide(L)' 'MVIIIALLFLIAGILFIVKSKKDNKNKRLFRWIGISLIIMTIFFLVFGTLQIMDVQSHKVGH' A
#
# COMPACT_ATOMS: atom_id res chain seq x y z
N MET A 1 2.84 6.67 11.26
CA MET A 1 3.56 6.85 9.98
C MET A 1 3.14 5.81 8.94
N VAL A 2 3.33 4.51 9.18
CA VAL A 2 3.03 3.43 8.20
C VAL A 2 1.57 3.42 7.72
N ILE A 3 0.60 3.64 8.62
CA ILE A 3 -0.84 3.67 8.28
C ILE A 3 -1.17 4.82 7.30
N ILE A 4 -0.55 5.99 7.48
CA ILE A 4 -0.78 7.16 6.63
C ILE A 4 -0.25 6.89 5.21
N ILE A 5 0.95 6.31 5.12
CA ILE A 5 1.57 5.94 3.84
C ILE A 5 0.74 4.86 3.13
N ALA A 6 0.27 3.86 3.86
CA ALA A 6 -0.60 2.81 3.32
C ALA A 6 -1.90 3.39 2.73
N LEU A 7 -2.54 4.32 3.43
CA LEU A 7 -3.73 5.03 2.93
C LEU A 7 -3.47 5.81 1.64
N LEU A 8 -2.35 6.54 1.57
CA LEU A 8 -1.97 7.28 0.36
C LEU A 8 -1.73 6.34 -0.84
N PHE A 9 -1.03 5.22 -0.62
CA PHE A 9 -0.77 4.22 -1.66
C PHE A 9 -2.06 3.55 -2.14
N LEU A 10 -3.00 3.28 -1.23
CA LEU A 10 -4.30 2.70 -1.55
C LEU A 10 -5.13 3.67 -2.41
N ILE A 11 -5.22 4.94 -2.01
CA ILE A 11 -5.94 5.98 -2.78
C ILE A 11 -5.30 6.15 -4.16
N ALA A 12 -3.97 6.27 -4.23
CA ALA A 12 -3.26 6.39 -5.49
C ALA A 12 -3.47 5.16 -6.39
N GLY A 13 -3.40 3.96 -5.83
CA GLY A 13 -3.66 2.71 -6.55
C GLY A 13 -5.05 2.65 -7.17
N ILE A 14 -6.08 3.02 -6.40
CA ILE A 14 -7.47 3.10 -6.90
C ILE A 14 -7.57 4.15 -8.01
N LEU A 15 -7.01 5.34 -7.83
CA LEU A 15 -7.03 6.41 -8.85
C LEU A 15 -6.37 5.96 -10.16
N PHE A 16 -5.25 5.23 -10.09
CA PHE A 16 -4.59 4.68 -11.27
C PHE A 16 -5.43 3.60 -11.97
N ILE A 17 -6.11 2.72 -11.21
CA ILE A 17 -7.02 1.72 -11.78
C ILE A 17 -8.20 2.40 -12.49
N VAL A 18 -8.81 3.39 -11.84
CA VAL A 18 -9.93 4.17 -12.41
C VAL A 18 -9.47 4.91 -13.66
N LYS A 19 -8.29 5.56 -13.62
CA LYS A 19 -7.72 6.25 -14.77
C LYS A 19 -7.38 5.30 -15.92
N SER A 20 -6.95 4.07 -15.62
CA SER A 20 -6.72 3.03 -16.63
C SER A 20 -7.98 2.69 -17.43
N LYS A 21 -9.17 2.81 -16.83
CA LYS A 21 -10.44 2.56 -17.53
C LYS A 21 -10.77 3.65 -18.54
N LYS A 22 -10.28 4.88 -18.33
CA LYS A 22 -10.54 6.05 -19.18
C LYS A 22 -9.50 6.22 -20.30
N ASP A 23 -8.27 5.78 -20.09
CA ASP A 23 -7.16 5.93 -21.03
C ASP A 23 -6.92 4.65 -21.84
N ASN A 24 -7.16 4.69 -23.16
CA ASN A 24 -7.11 3.49 -24.01
C ASN A 24 -5.69 3.14 -24.52
N LYS A 25 -4.77 4.11 -24.58
CA LYS A 25 -3.39 3.86 -25.04
C LYS A 25 -2.55 3.18 -23.96
N ASN A 26 -2.68 3.64 -22.72
CA ASN A 26 -1.85 3.18 -21.61
C ASN A 26 -2.63 2.37 -20.56
N LYS A 27 -3.81 1.88 -20.91
CA LYS A 27 -4.72 1.09 -20.05
C LYS A 27 -4.00 -0.01 -19.28
N ARG A 28 -3.18 -0.81 -19.98
CA ARG A 28 -2.48 -1.95 -19.37
C ARG A 28 -1.48 -1.44 -18.33
N LEU A 29 -0.61 -0.51 -18.68
CA LEU A 29 0.39 0.06 -17.77
C LEU A 29 -0.24 0.65 -16.51
N PHE A 30 -1.26 1.51 -16.65
CA PHE A 30 -1.92 2.13 -15.48
C PHE A 30 -2.61 1.10 -14.58
N ARG A 31 -3.19 0.04 -15.17
CA ARG A 31 -3.80 -1.05 -14.39
C ARG A 31 -2.74 -1.84 -13.61
N TRP A 32 -1.60 -2.15 -14.22
CA TRP A 32 -0.50 -2.84 -13.54
C TRP A 32 0.09 -1.98 -12.41
N ILE A 33 0.32 -0.68 -12.65
CA ILE A 33 0.81 0.25 -11.62
C ILE A 33 -0.16 0.29 -10.44
N GLY A 34 -1.46 0.41 -10.71
CA GLY A 34 -2.48 0.43 -9.65
C GLY A 34 -2.55 -0.87 -8.85
N ILE A 35 -2.44 -2.03 -9.50
CA ILE A 35 -2.38 -3.34 -8.83
C ILE A 35 -1.12 -3.43 -7.95
N SER A 36 0.05 -3.03 -8.47
CA SER A 36 1.30 -3.04 -7.70
C SER A 36 1.22 -2.14 -6.46
N LEU A 37 0.59 -0.96 -6.56
CA LEU A 37 0.38 -0.07 -5.41
C LEU A 37 -0.49 -0.73 -4.32
N ILE A 38 -1.52 -1.48 -4.71
CA ILE A 38 -2.36 -2.23 -3.76
C ILE A 38 -1.54 -3.33 -3.07
N ILE A 39 -0.74 -4.08 -3.83
CA ILE A 39 0.15 -5.11 -3.26
C ILE A 39 1.15 -4.50 -2.27
N MET A 40 1.75 -3.36 -2.63
CA MET A 40 2.68 -2.62 -1.76
C MET A 40 2.00 -2.18 -0.45
N THR A 41 0.72 -1.80 -0.53
CA THR A 41 -0.08 -1.40 0.64
C THR A 41 -0.24 -2.57 1.61
N ILE A 42 -0.51 -3.77 1.11
CA ILE A 42 -0.60 -4.99 1.93
C ILE A 42 0.74 -5.27 2.60
N PHE A 43 1.84 -5.15 1.85
CA PHE A 43 3.18 -5.33 2.40
C PHE A 43 3.48 -4.35 3.54
N PHE A 44 3.15 -3.07 3.37
CA PHE A 44 3.32 -2.07 4.42
C PHE A 44 2.47 -2.35 5.65
N LEU A 45 1.26 -2.88 5.50
CA LEU A 45 0.43 -3.27 6.65
C LEU A 45 1.08 -4.38 7.45
N VAL A 46 1.56 -5.45 6.78
CA VAL A 46 2.27 -6.56 7.44
C VAL A 46 3.52 -6.05 8.15
N PHE A 47 4.33 -5.25 7.47
CA PHE A 47 5.54 -4.69 8.06
C PHE A 47 5.23 -3.77 9.25
N GLY A 48 4.17 -2.97 9.14
CA GLY A 48 3.68 -2.12 10.24
C GLY A 48 3.25 -2.95 11.45
N THR A 49 2.57 -4.08 11.25
CA THR A 49 2.19 -4.96 12.37
C THR A 49 3.41 -5.58 13.04
N LEU A 50 4.40 -6.04 12.27
CA LEU A 50 5.63 -6.60 12.81
C LEU A 50 6.40 -5.57 13.63
N GLN A 51 6.49 -4.33 13.14
CA GLN A 51 7.14 -3.23 13.86
C GLN A 51 6.43 -2.92 15.20
N ILE A 52 5.09 -2.96 15.22
CA ILE A 52 4.33 -2.73 16.47
C ILE A 52 4.56 -3.87 17.47
N MET A 53 4.59 -5.12 17.00
CA MET A 53 4.84 -6.29 17.84
C MET A 53 6.25 -6.25 18.43
N ASP A 54 7.25 -5.87 17.63
CA ASP A 54 8.62 -5.73 18.08
C ASP A 54 8.76 -4.67 19.18
N VAL A 55 8.14 -3.50 19.01
CA VAL A 55 8.10 -2.44 20.03
C VAL A 55 7.41 -2.91 21.33
N GLN A 56 6.37 -3.73 21.24
CA GLN A 56 5.72 -4.29 22.43
C GLN A 56 6.59 -5.34 23.13
N SER A 57 7.26 -6.22 22.37
CA SER A 57 8.15 -7.23 22.93
C SER A 57 9.30 -6.61 23.74
N HIS A 58 9.84 -5.47 23.28
CA HIS A 58 10.90 -4.74 23.99
C HIS A 58 10.42 -4.00 25.26
N LYS A 59 9.11 -3.79 25.43
CA LYS A 59 8.53 -3.21 26.65
C LYS A 59 8.24 -4.23 27.75
N VAL A 60 8.14 -5.52 27.43
CA VAL A 60 7.84 -6.60 28.40
C VAL A 60 9.11 -7.14 29.08
N GLY A 61 10.28 -6.89 28.50
CA GLY A 61 11.58 -7.36 29.01
C GLY A 61 12.29 -6.43 29.98
N HIS A 62 11.63 -5.41 30.54
CA HIS A 62 12.24 -4.46 31.45
C HIS A 62 11.62 -4.48 32.85
#